data_AF-A0ABC9YDA1-F1
#
_entry.id   AF-A0ABC9YDA1-F1
#
_cell.length_a   1.000
_cell.length_b   1.000
_cell.length_c   1.000
_cell.angle_alpha   90.00
_cell.angle_beta   90.00
_cell.angle_gamma   90.00
#
_symmetry.space_group_name_H-M   'P 1'
#
loop_
_entity.id
_entity.type
_entity.pdbx_description
1 polymer ?
#
loop_
_entity_poly.entity_id
_entity_poly.type
_entity_poly.pdbx_seq_one_letter_code
_entity_poly.pdbx_strand_id
1 'polypeptide(L)'
;MNKDLLGKVKRKKEAYRGWKQGQVAWEEYRETVRAAREQVRKAKALIEISLARDVKDNKTSFYRYVSDKRRMRENVGPLRNETSELVTQDMEKAEALDNVFASVFTGKCLSHTAQVTEGRDWENAEPPTVGEDQVREYLRNLKGQKSMGPDEMHPWVLRELADEVARPLAIIFEKSWQSGEVPTDWKRGNITPIFKKGKKEVIGDSQHSFTRGKS
;
A
#
# COMPACT_ATOMS: atom_id res chain seq x y z
N MET A 1 19.17 24.10 -10.54
CA MET A 1 18.19 23.21 -11.21
C MET A 1 17.98 23.75 -12.63
N ASN A 2 18.12 22.92 -13.68
CA ASN A 2 18.13 23.38 -15.07
C ASN A 2 16.70 23.79 -15.54
N LYS A 3 16.54 24.98 -16.14
CA LYS A 3 15.26 25.52 -16.64
C LYS A 3 14.59 24.58 -17.66
N ASP A 4 15.38 23.82 -18.43
CA ASP A 4 14.89 22.84 -19.40
C ASP A 4 14.13 21.67 -18.74
N LEU A 5 14.64 21.15 -17.61
CA LEU A 5 13.99 20.07 -16.87
C LEU A 5 12.66 20.51 -16.27
N LEU A 6 12.59 21.77 -15.81
CA LEU A 6 11.36 22.34 -15.27
C LEU A 6 10.27 22.44 -16.36
N GLY A 7 10.66 22.87 -17.56
CA GLY A 7 9.79 22.89 -18.74
C GLY A 7 9.24 21.51 -19.08
N LYS A 8 10.07 20.46 -19.03
CA LYS A 8 9.65 19.08 -19.31
C LYS A 8 8.73 18.50 -18.22
N VAL A 9 8.98 18.82 -16.95
CA VAL A 9 8.07 18.44 -15.85
C VAL A 9 6.71 19.12 -16.01
N LYS A 10 6.68 20.38 -16.46
CA LYS A 10 5.45 21.11 -16.77
C LYS A 10 4.69 20.47 -17.93
N ARG A 11 5.37 20.16 -19.04
CA ARG A 11 4.79 19.43 -20.19
C ARG A 11 4.21 18.07 -19.79
N LYS A 12 4.89 17.33 -18.91
CA LYS A 12 4.36 16.06 -18.37
C LYS A 12 3.02 16.25 -17.61
N LYS A 13 2.90 17.33 -16.83
CA LYS A 13 1.65 17.67 -16.12
C LYS A 13 0.55 18.09 -17.08
N GLU A 14 0.89 18.83 -18.13
CA GLU A 14 -0.04 19.24 -19.19
C GLU A 14 -0.56 18.04 -19.98
N ALA A 15 0.32 17.15 -20.41
CA ALA A 15 -0.04 15.91 -21.10
C ALA A 15 -0.98 15.02 -20.25
N TYR A 16 -0.76 14.95 -18.92
CA TYR A 16 -1.66 14.23 -18.02
C TYR A 16 -3.07 14.86 -17.98
N ARG A 17 -3.17 16.19 -17.96
CA ARG A 17 -4.47 16.88 -17.99
C ARG A 17 -5.19 16.65 -19.32
N GLY A 18 -4.48 16.79 -20.44
CA GLY A 18 -5.01 16.57 -21.77
C GLY A 18 -5.50 15.13 -21.97
N TRP A 19 -4.72 14.13 -21.54
CA TRP A 19 -5.13 12.72 -21.60
C TRP A 19 -6.38 12.45 -20.76
N LYS A 20 -6.43 13.01 -19.53
CA LYS A 20 -7.59 12.86 -18.64
C LYS A 20 -8.87 13.50 -19.21
N GLN A 21 -8.73 14.51 -20.06
CA GLN A 21 -9.83 15.21 -20.73
C GLN A 21 -10.15 14.63 -22.13
N GLY A 22 -9.48 13.56 -22.55
CA GLY A 22 -9.65 12.94 -23.87
C GLY A 22 -9.07 13.75 -25.04
N GLN A 23 -8.31 14.81 -24.76
CA GLN A 23 -7.71 15.69 -25.76
C GLN A 23 -6.37 15.18 -26.30
N VAL A 24 -5.74 14.24 -25.59
CA VAL A 24 -4.42 13.68 -25.91
C VAL A 24 -4.52 12.16 -25.92
N ALA A 25 -4.02 11.53 -26.98
CA ALA A 25 -3.98 10.07 -27.09
C ALA A 25 -3.09 9.46 -25.99
N TRP A 26 -3.40 8.23 -25.58
CA TRP A 26 -2.62 7.52 -24.57
C TRP A 26 -1.15 7.38 -24.99
N GLU A 27 -0.89 7.13 -26.27
CA GLU A 27 0.44 6.97 -26.86
C GLU A 27 1.28 8.24 -26.69
N GLU A 28 0.71 9.39 -27.02
CA GLU A 28 1.37 10.70 -26.90
C GLU A 28 1.65 11.07 -25.44
N TYR A 29 0.71 10.79 -24.53
CA TYR A 29 0.93 10.92 -23.10
C TYR A 29 2.07 10.01 -22.61
N ARG A 30 2.07 8.74 -23.05
CA ARG A 30 3.09 7.76 -22.64
C ARG A 30 4.48 8.18 -23.11
N GLU A 31 4.61 8.68 -24.34
CA GLU A 31 5.86 9.16 -24.90
C GLU A 31 6.40 10.39 -24.17
N THR A 32 5.54 11.38 -23.91
CA THR A 32 5.94 12.58 -23.14
C THR A 32 6.38 12.23 -21.72
N VAL A 33 5.72 11.27 -21.07
CA VAL A 33 6.14 10.75 -19.76
C VAL A 33 7.49 10.03 -19.83
N ARG A 34 7.69 9.15 -20.82
CA ARG A 34 8.95 8.42 -21.02
C ARG A 34 10.11 9.39 -21.25
N ALA A 35 9.94 10.35 -22.17
CA ALA A 35 10.94 11.35 -22.47
C ALA A 35 11.29 12.21 -21.24
N ALA A 36 10.29 12.66 -20.48
CA ALA A 36 10.53 13.43 -19.26
C ALA A 36 11.27 12.61 -18.19
N ARG A 37 10.90 11.33 -17.99
CA ARG A 37 11.59 10.43 -17.05
C ARG A 37 13.04 10.20 -17.44
N GLU A 38 13.30 9.94 -18.71
CA GLU A 38 14.65 9.68 -19.21
C GLU A 38 15.56 10.90 -19.02
N GLN A 39 15.06 12.10 -19.32
CA GLN A 39 15.81 13.34 -19.13
C GLN A 39 16.11 13.62 -17.65
N VAL A 40 15.14 13.37 -16.76
CA VAL A 40 15.36 13.47 -15.31
C VAL A 40 16.40 12.46 -14.84
N ARG A 41 16.35 11.23 -15.36
CA ARG A 41 17.35 10.19 -15.05
C ARG A 41 18.75 10.60 -15.51
N LYS A 42 18.90 11.08 -16.76
CA LYS A 42 20.18 11.57 -17.30
C LYS A 42 20.74 12.74 -16.49
N ALA A 43 19.91 13.74 -16.21
CA ALA A 43 20.34 14.90 -15.42
C ALA A 43 20.75 14.51 -14.00
N LYS A 44 20.01 13.59 -13.36
CA LYS A 44 20.37 13.06 -12.04
C LYS A 44 21.71 12.33 -12.09
N ALA A 45 21.91 11.45 -13.07
CA ALA A 45 23.17 10.73 -13.25
C ALA A 45 24.36 11.68 -13.46
N LEU A 46 24.19 12.74 -14.24
CA LEU A 46 25.24 13.76 -14.43
C LEU A 46 25.63 14.46 -13.13
N ILE A 47 24.65 14.81 -12.30
CA ILE A 47 24.89 15.42 -10.99
C ILE A 47 25.60 14.44 -10.05
N GLU A 48 25.20 13.16 -10.05
CA GLU A 48 25.86 12.13 -9.24
C GLU A 48 27.31 11.90 -9.69
N ILE A 49 27.55 11.90 -11.00
CA ILE A 49 28.90 11.79 -11.58
C ILE A 49 29.75 13.00 -11.19
N SER A 50 29.23 14.24 -11.26
CA SER A 50 30.00 15.42 -10.85
C SER A 50 30.31 15.40 -9.36
N LEU A 51 29.34 15.02 -8.51
CA LEU A 51 29.56 14.89 -7.06
C LEU A 51 30.62 13.85 -6.71
N ALA A 52 30.66 12.72 -7.44
CA ALA A 52 31.67 11.69 -7.24
C ALA A 52 33.06 12.12 -7.70
N ARG A 53 33.15 12.83 -8.83
CA ARG A 53 34.42 13.37 -9.36
C ARG A 53 35.01 14.43 -8.44
N ASP A 54 34.17 15.33 -7.94
CA ASP A 54 34.59 16.47 -7.12
C ASP A 54 34.69 16.10 -5.62
N VAL A 55 34.62 14.80 -5.26
CA VAL A 55 34.61 14.39 -3.84
C VAL A 55 35.89 14.79 -3.11
N LYS A 56 37.02 14.83 -3.82
CA LYS A 56 38.31 15.20 -3.23
C LYS A 56 38.34 16.68 -2.85
N ASP A 57 37.73 17.53 -3.68
CA ASP A 57 37.74 18.99 -3.54
C ASP A 57 36.53 19.53 -2.78
N ASN A 58 35.39 18.82 -2.80
CA ASN A 58 34.12 19.22 -2.19
C ASN A 58 33.41 18.06 -1.46
N LYS A 59 34.10 17.47 -0.49
CA LYS A 59 33.60 16.39 0.39
C LYS A 59 32.23 16.70 0.99
N THR A 60 32.01 17.94 1.45
CA THR A 60 30.76 18.39 2.09
C THR A 60 29.54 18.21 1.19
N SER A 61 29.64 18.54 -0.09
CA SER A 61 28.52 18.41 -1.02
C SER A 61 28.13 16.94 -1.28
N PHE A 62 29.13 16.06 -1.38
CA PHE A 62 28.93 14.63 -1.59
C PHE A 62 28.28 13.98 -0.36
N TYR A 63 28.82 14.19 0.84
CA TYR A 63 28.26 13.60 2.05
C TYR A 63 26.86 14.15 2.36
N ARG A 64 26.58 15.43 2.06
CA ARG A 64 25.22 16.00 2.15
C ARG A 64 24.25 15.31 1.19
N TYR A 65 24.67 15.02 -0.04
CA TYR A 65 23.85 14.26 -0.99
C TYR A 65 23.55 12.84 -0.47
N VAL A 66 24.56 12.16 0.07
CA VAL A 66 24.42 10.82 0.64
C VAL A 66 23.50 10.82 1.87
N SER A 67 23.63 11.79 2.78
CA SER A 67 22.75 11.92 3.94
C SER A 67 21.30 12.19 3.53
N ASP A 68 21.07 13.06 2.53
CA ASP A 68 19.73 13.33 2.01
C ASP A 68 19.10 12.10 1.35
N LYS A 69 19.90 11.20 0.77
CA LYS A 69 19.43 9.92 0.22
C LYS A 69 19.16 8.86 1.28
N ARG A 70 19.90 8.89 2.39
CA ARG A 70 19.67 8.01 3.55
C ARG A 70 18.46 8.46 4.38
N ARG A 71 18.04 9.72 4.25
CA ARG A 71 16.86 10.24 4.95
C ARG A 71 15.60 9.53 4.46
N MET A 72 14.99 8.71 5.31
CA MET A 72 13.62 8.25 5.10
C MET A 72 12.73 9.48 5.09
N ARG A 73 11.87 9.62 4.06
CA ARG A 73 10.82 10.62 4.11
C ARG A 73 9.87 10.18 5.22
N GLU A 74 9.53 11.07 6.15
CA GLU A 74 8.39 10.86 7.04
C GLU A 74 7.17 10.58 6.14
N ASN A 75 6.73 9.33 6.12
CA ASN A 75 5.67 8.88 5.23
C ASN A 75 4.30 9.40 5.68
N VAL A 76 4.19 9.77 6.96
CA VAL A 76 2.96 10.27 7.59
C VAL A 76 3.29 11.56 8.33
N GLY A 77 2.76 12.68 7.82
CA GLY A 77 2.83 13.97 8.51
C GLY A 77 2.00 13.96 9.80
N PRO A 78 2.04 15.03 10.59
CA PRO A 78 1.22 15.15 11.79
C PRO A 78 -0.26 14.92 11.50
N LEU A 79 -0.92 14.10 12.32
CA LEU A 79 -2.36 13.80 12.21
C LEU A 79 -3.12 14.58 13.29
N ARG A 80 -4.41 14.88 13.12
CA ARG A 80 -5.25 15.42 14.21
C ARG A 80 -6.13 14.34 14.81
N ASN A 81 -5.95 14.08 16.10
CA ASN A 81 -6.82 13.15 16.84
C ASN A 81 -8.25 13.70 17.02
N GLU A 82 -9.10 12.92 17.68
CA GLU A 82 -10.49 13.27 17.99
C GLU A 82 -10.61 14.54 18.86
N THR A 83 -9.60 14.83 19.70
CA THR A 83 -9.50 16.05 20.50
C THR A 83 -8.94 17.25 19.71
N SER A 84 -8.77 17.13 18.39
CA SER A 84 -8.22 18.14 17.48
C SER A 84 -6.74 18.54 17.70
N GLU A 85 -6.01 17.78 18.51
CA GLU A 85 -4.59 17.97 18.79
C GLU A 85 -3.70 17.32 17.73
N LEU A 86 -2.54 17.93 17.49
CA LEU A 86 -1.57 17.44 16.49
C LEU A 86 -0.75 16.30 17.06
N VAL A 87 -1.02 15.11 16.54
CA VAL A 87 -0.31 13.88 16.80
C VAL A 87 0.92 13.79 15.90
N THR A 88 2.10 13.86 16.53
CA THR A 88 3.39 13.84 15.81
C THR A 88 4.15 12.53 16.00
N GLN A 89 3.89 11.78 17.09
CA GLN A 89 4.53 10.50 17.38
C GLN A 89 3.90 9.36 16.58
N ASP A 90 4.71 8.41 16.12
CA ASP A 90 4.23 7.33 15.25
C ASP A 90 3.31 6.34 15.96
N MET A 91 3.49 6.12 17.28
CA MET A 91 2.59 5.28 18.08
C MET A 91 1.18 5.89 18.16
N GLU A 92 1.10 7.15 18.57
CA GLU A 92 -0.16 7.88 18.69
C GLU A 92 -0.87 8.01 17.32
N LYS A 93 -0.10 8.17 16.22
CA LYS A 93 -0.66 8.15 14.86
C LYS A 93 -1.29 6.80 14.52
N ALA A 94 -0.65 5.70 14.93
CA ALA A 94 -1.17 4.35 14.68
C ALA A 94 -2.45 4.11 15.48
N GLU A 95 -2.48 4.48 16.76
CA GLU A 95 -3.67 4.39 17.62
C GLU A 95 -4.84 5.23 17.07
N ALA A 96 -4.58 6.47 16.65
CA ALA A 96 -5.61 7.32 16.07
C ALA A 96 -6.20 6.72 14.78
N LEU A 97 -5.37 6.07 13.95
CA LEU A 97 -5.84 5.38 12.76
C LEU A 97 -6.60 4.09 13.09
N ASP A 98 -6.17 3.34 14.10
CA ASP A 98 -6.84 2.13 14.58
C ASP A 98 -8.22 2.42 15.15
N ASN A 99 -8.37 3.48 15.96
CA ASN A 99 -9.65 3.93 16.48
C ASN A 99 -10.64 4.30 15.36
N VAL A 100 -10.16 5.02 14.34
CA VAL A 100 -10.98 5.35 13.15
C VAL A 100 -11.36 4.10 12.37
N PHE A 101 -10.44 3.14 12.25
CA PHE A 101 -10.72 1.86 11.61
C PHE A 101 -11.80 1.09 12.40
N ALA A 102 -11.61 0.91 13.71
CA ALA A 102 -12.57 0.25 14.59
C ALA A 102 -13.95 0.91 14.52
N SER A 103 -14.02 2.25 14.53
CA SER A 103 -15.26 3.04 14.43
C SER A 103 -16.03 2.78 13.11
N VAL A 104 -15.33 2.69 11.97
CA VAL A 104 -15.95 2.40 10.67
C VAL A 104 -16.55 0.98 10.61
N PHE A 105 -15.97 0.02 11.34
CA PHE A 105 -16.44 -1.37 11.36
C PHE A 105 -17.45 -1.69 12.47
N THR A 106 -17.52 -0.88 13.54
CA THR A 106 -18.45 -1.08 14.66
C THR A 106 -19.86 -0.53 14.39
N GLY A 107 -20.02 0.43 13.47
CA GLY A 107 -21.31 1.10 13.24
C GLY A 107 -22.28 0.43 12.25
N LYS A 108 -21.91 -0.68 11.58
CA LYS A 108 -22.75 -1.29 10.51
C LYS A 108 -22.93 -2.81 10.55
N CYS A 109 -22.40 -3.51 11.55
CA CYS A 109 -22.67 -4.95 11.69
C CYS A 109 -24.06 -5.26 12.29
N LEU A 110 -24.75 -4.25 12.85
CA LEU A 110 -26.05 -4.46 13.52
C LEU A 110 -27.24 -4.58 12.56
N SER A 111 -27.12 -4.25 11.27
CA SER A 111 -28.24 -4.41 10.31
C SER A 111 -28.13 -5.67 9.44
N HIS A 112 -27.03 -6.42 9.57
CA HIS A 112 -26.90 -7.79 9.08
C HIS A 112 -26.54 -8.73 10.25
N THR A 113 -27.17 -8.49 11.40
CA THR A 113 -27.68 -9.65 12.14
C THR A 113 -28.73 -10.25 11.20
N ALA A 114 -28.29 -11.15 10.31
CA ALA A 114 -29.17 -12.20 9.84
C ALA A 114 -29.88 -12.65 11.12
N GLN A 115 -31.20 -12.57 11.14
CA GLN A 115 -31.95 -13.15 12.24
C GLN A 115 -31.40 -14.55 12.38
N VAL A 116 -30.63 -14.78 13.44
CA VAL A 116 -30.38 -16.10 13.95
C VAL A 116 -31.75 -16.47 14.44
N THR A 117 -32.55 -17.01 13.53
CA THR A 117 -33.67 -17.86 13.89
C THR A 117 -33.01 -18.95 14.72
N GLU A 118 -33.11 -18.80 16.04
CA GLU A 118 -32.96 -19.89 16.98
C GLU A 118 -33.77 -21.06 16.42
N GLY A 119 -33.07 -22.09 15.92
CA GLY A 119 -33.70 -23.20 15.21
C GLY A 119 -33.21 -23.51 13.80
N ARG A 120 -31.98 -23.14 13.42
CA ARG A 120 -31.24 -23.94 12.42
C ARG A 120 -30.06 -24.61 13.07
N ASP A 121 -30.12 -25.92 12.97
CA ASP A 121 -29.19 -26.96 13.35
C ASP A 121 -27.78 -26.72 12.76
N TRP A 122 -27.03 -25.77 13.34
CA TRP A 122 -25.62 -25.53 13.00
C TRP A 122 -24.69 -26.49 13.75
N GLU A 123 -25.21 -27.22 14.75
CA GLU A 123 -24.46 -28.30 15.42
C GLU A 123 -24.24 -29.52 14.50
N ASN A 124 -25.07 -29.68 13.45
CA ASN A 124 -24.95 -30.78 12.48
C ASN A 124 -24.49 -30.33 11.07
N ALA A 125 -24.11 -29.07 10.87
CA ALA A 125 -23.53 -28.64 9.62
C ALA A 125 -22.06 -29.08 9.58
N GLU A 126 -21.74 -30.08 8.75
CA GLU A 126 -20.34 -30.44 8.50
C GLU A 126 -19.56 -29.17 8.11
N PRO A 127 -18.47 -28.84 8.82
CA PRO A 127 -17.68 -27.68 8.47
C PRO A 127 -17.19 -27.82 7.03
N PRO A 128 -17.31 -26.78 6.18
CA PRO A 128 -16.84 -26.86 4.81
C PRO A 128 -15.37 -27.25 4.80
N THR A 129 -15.08 -28.43 4.25
CA THR A 129 -13.70 -28.92 4.12
C THR A 129 -12.95 -27.98 3.19
N VAL A 130 -11.96 -27.27 3.72
CA VAL A 130 -11.09 -26.42 2.92
C VAL A 130 -10.17 -27.35 2.12
N GLY A 131 -10.54 -27.62 0.87
CA GLY A 131 -9.78 -28.52 0.00
C GLY A 131 -8.44 -27.93 -0.41
N GLU A 132 -7.38 -28.75 -0.37
CA GLU A 132 -6.03 -28.37 -0.81
C GLU A 132 -6.04 -27.82 -2.26
N ASP A 133 -6.78 -28.48 -3.16
CA ASP A 133 -6.87 -28.07 -4.56
C ASP A 133 -7.49 -26.68 -4.73
N GLN A 134 -8.45 -26.34 -3.87
CA GLN A 134 -9.09 -25.03 -3.87
C GLN A 134 -8.11 -23.94 -3.39
N VAL A 135 -7.36 -24.21 -2.32
CA VAL A 135 -6.30 -23.30 -1.85
C VAL A 135 -5.24 -23.10 -2.93
N ARG A 136 -4.81 -24.18 -3.59
CA ARG A 136 -3.84 -24.17 -4.68
C ARG A 136 -4.31 -23.30 -5.85
N GLU A 137 -5.58 -23.44 -6.26
CA GLU A 137 -6.17 -22.63 -7.32
C GLU A 137 -6.17 -21.13 -6.95
N TYR A 138 -6.56 -20.79 -5.72
CA TYR A 138 -6.54 -19.41 -5.24
C TYR A 138 -5.11 -18.82 -5.23
N LEU A 139 -4.11 -19.58 -4.81
CA LEU A 139 -2.70 -19.16 -4.81
C LEU A 139 -2.17 -18.93 -6.23
N ARG A 140 -2.50 -19.83 -7.17
CA ARG A 140 -2.11 -19.71 -8.58
C ARG A 140 -2.72 -18.47 -9.25
N ASN A 141 -3.90 -18.07 -8.82
CA ASN A 141 -4.63 -16.89 -9.30
C ASN A 141 -4.23 -15.56 -8.60
N LEU A 142 -3.21 -15.57 -7.72
CA LEU A 142 -2.70 -14.36 -7.10
C LEU A 142 -2.15 -13.37 -8.16
N LYS A 143 -2.57 -12.10 -8.05
CA LYS A 143 -2.07 -11.03 -8.91
C LYS A 143 -0.63 -10.70 -8.52
N GLY A 144 0.33 -11.19 -9.30
CA GLY A 144 1.77 -11.02 -9.04
C GLY A 144 2.32 -9.59 -9.04
N GLN A 145 1.53 -8.57 -9.42
CA GLN A 145 1.96 -7.15 -9.39
C GLN A 145 1.60 -6.42 -8.08
N LYS A 146 1.23 -7.16 -7.03
CA LYS A 146 0.90 -6.60 -5.72
C LYS A 146 2.17 -6.33 -4.90
N SER A 147 2.06 -5.37 -3.98
CA SER A 147 3.13 -5.04 -3.03
C SER A 147 3.40 -6.20 -2.06
N MET A 148 4.64 -6.30 -1.58
CA MET A 148 5.03 -7.25 -0.54
C MET A 148 4.23 -7.01 0.75
N GLY A 149 3.89 -8.09 1.45
CA GLY A 149 3.29 -8.03 2.78
C GLY A 149 4.29 -7.57 3.86
N PRO A 150 3.84 -7.45 5.12
CA PRO A 150 4.73 -7.19 6.27
C PRO A 150 5.74 -8.32 6.53
N ASP A 151 5.51 -9.48 5.92
CA ASP A 151 6.38 -10.66 5.89
C ASP A 151 7.47 -10.58 4.80
N GLU A 152 7.52 -9.47 4.05
CA GLU A 152 8.41 -9.28 2.89
C GLU A 152 8.24 -10.34 1.79
N MET A 153 7.14 -11.10 1.80
CA MET A 153 6.90 -12.12 0.79
C MET A 153 6.23 -11.48 -0.44
N HIS A 154 6.89 -11.64 -1.59
CA HIS A 154 6.29 -11.22 -2.85
C HIS A 154 5.18 -12.20 -3.24
N PRO A 155 3.98 -11.76 -3.65
CA PRO A 155 2.88 -12.65 -4.05
C PRO A 155 3.24 -13.64 -5.17
N TRP A 156 4.26 -13.30 -5.98
CA TRP A 156 4.86 -14.22 -6.95
C TRP A 156 5.47 -15.47 -6.30
N VAL A 157 6.11 -15.34 -5.13
CA VAL A 157 6.69 -16.48 -4.39
C VAL A 157 5.59 -17.44 -3.93
N LEU A 158 4.47 -16.91 -3.41
CA LEU A 158 3.33 -17.73 -3.01
C LEU A 158 2.67 -18.43 -4.21
N ARG A 159 2.69 -17.78 -5.38
CA ARG A 159 2.19 -18.36 -6.62
C ARG A 159 3.09 -19.49 -7.12
N GLU A 160 4.40 -19.30 -7.03
CA GLU A 160 5.40 -20.30 -7.45
C GLU A 160 5.41 -21.51 -6.51
N LEU A 161 5.29 -21.27 -5.19
CA LEU A 161 5.24 -22.31 -4.16
C LEU A 161 3.84 -22.84 -3.90
N ALA A 162 2.86 -22.53 -4.76
CA ALA A 162 1.46 -22.86 -4.52
C ALA A 162 1.23 -24.36 -4.24
N ASP A 163 1.98 -25.23 -4.91
CA ASP A 163 1.85 -26.69 -4.76
C ASP A 163 2.40 -27.16 -3.40
N GLU A 164 3.45 -26.51 -2.90
CA GLU A 164 4.09 -26.84 -1.61
C GLU A 164 3.33 -26.26 -0.42
N VAL A 165 2.75 -25.06 -0.57
CA VAL A 165 2.10 -24.33 0.54
C VAL A 165 0.59 -24.55 0.61
N ALA A 166 -0.05 -25.11 -0.43
CA ALA A 166 -1.49 -25.33 -0.42
C ALA A 166 -1.95 -26.24 0.72
N ARG A 167 -1.25 -27.37 0.92
CA ARG A 167 -1.57 -28.34 1.97
C ARG A 167 -1.45 -27.77 3.38
N PRO A 168 -0.32 -27.15 3.79
CA PRO A 168 -0.22 -26.57 5.13
C PRO A 168 -1.23 -25.43 5.34
N LEU A 169 -1.52 -24.61 4.32
CA LEU A 169 -2.53 -23.55 4.44
C LEU A 169 -3.96 -24.10 4.58
N ALA A 170 -4.31 -25.17 3.86
CA ALA A 170 -5.60 -25.83 4.00
C ALA A 170 -5.84 -26.31 5.44
N ILE A 171 -4.82 -26.94 6.05
CA ILE A 171 -4.87 -27.37 7.45
C ILE A 171 -5.07 -26.19 8.41
N ILE A 172 -4.34 -25.08 8.20
CA ILE A 172 -4.49 -23.89 9.04
C ILE A 172 -5.89 -23.28 8.91
N PHE A 173 -6.41 -23.16 7.69
CA PHE A 173 -7.76 -22.61 7.46
C PHE A 173 -8.85 -23.48 8.09
N GLU A 174 -8.74 -24.80 7.93
CA GLU A 174 -9.68 -25.73 8.53
C GLU A 174 -9.64 -25.65 10.06
N LYS A 175 -8.45 -25.61 10.65
CA LYS A 175 -8.28 -25.43 12.10
C LYS A 175 -8.86 -24.09 12.57
N SER A 176 -8.60 -23.01 11.85
CA SER A 176 -9.15 -21.69 12.18
C SER A 176 -10.66 -21.61 12.05
N TRP A 177 -11.25 -22.35 11.12
CA TRP A 177 -12.69 -22.42 10.97
C TRP A 177 -13.34 -23.18 12.14
N GLN A 178 -12.74 -24.31 12.54
CA GLN A 178 -13.23 -25.13 13.65
C GLN A 178 -13.06 -24.45 15.01
N SER A 179 -11.95 -23.77 15.26
CA SER A 179 -11.69 -23.09 16.53
C SER A 179 -12.30 -21.68 16.62
N GLY A 180 -12.64 -21.08 15.48
CA GLY A 180 -12.97 -19.65 15.40
C GLY A 180 -11.76 -18.73 15.63
N GLU A 181 -10.54 -19.28 15.69
CA GLU A 181 -9.32 -18.54 15.98
C GLU A 181 -8.37 -18.49 14.78
N VAL A 182 -7.91 -17.29 14.42
CA VAL A 182 -6.89 -17.10 13.37
C VAL A 182 -5.49 -16.87 13.98
N PRO A 183 -4.42 -17.31 13.30
CA PRO A 183 -3.04 -17.07 13.73
C PRO A 183 -2.78 -15.60 14.08
N THR A 184 -2.04 -15.36 15.15
CA THR A 184 -1.69 -14.00 15.60
C THR A 184 -0.92 -13.22 14.54
N ASP A 185 -0.08 -13.88 13.75
CA ASP A 185 0.62 -13.30 12.61
C ASP A 185 -0.33 -12.73 11.55
N TRP A 186 -1.50 -13.35 11.35
CA TRP A 186 -2.50 -12.90 10.37
C TRP A 186 -3.36 -11.74 10.88
N LYS A 187 -3.35 -11.50 12.19
CA LYS A 187 -4.01 -10.34 12.81
C LYS A 187 -3.20 -9.05 12.61
N ARG A 188 -1.90 -9.15 12.27
CA ARG A 188 -1.04 -8.00 11.99
C ARG A 188 -1.05 -7.68 10.50
N GLY A 189 -1.32 -6.43 10.13
CA GLY A 189 -1.27 -5.97 8.75
C GLY A 189 -0.61 -4.61 8.63
N ASN A 190 0.09 -4.36 7.52
CA ASN A 190 0.61 -3.02 7.21
C ASN A 190 -0.54 -2.09 6.82
N ILE A 191 -0.95 -1.23 7.75
CA ILE A 191 -1.87 -0.12 7.45
C ILE A 191 -1.02 1.03 6.91
N THR A 192 -1.04 1.22 5.58
CA THR A 192 -0.49 2.43 4.98
C THR A 192 -1.63 3.42 4.76
N PRO A 193 -1.68 4.54 5.49
CA PRO A 193 -2.68 5.57 5.23
C PRO A 193 -2.44 6.16 3.84
N ILE A 194 -3.41 6.00 2.94
CA ILE A 194 -3.37 6.61 1.60
C ILE A 194 -4.11 7.93 1.68
N PHE A 195 -3.37 9.03 1.65
CA PHE A 195 -3.93 10.36 1.62
C PHE A 195 -4.72 10.60 0.31
N LYS A 196 -6.05 10.70 0.41
CA LYS A 196 -6.89 11.27 -0.66
C LYS A 196 -6.97 12.79 -0.46
N LYS A 197 -6.99 13.52 -1.58
CA LYS A 197 -6.86 14.99 -1.70
C LYS A 197 -7.68 15.77 -0.64
N GLY A 198 -7.04 16.70 0.08
CA GLY A 198 -7.65 17.52 1.15
C GLY A 198 -6.60 18.29 1.97
N LYS A 199 -6.91 18.72 3.20
CA LYS A 199 -5.91 19.19 4.19
C LYS A 199 -5.22 17.98 4.82
N LYS A 200 -3.89 17.97 4.86
CA LYS A 200 -3.08 16.82 5.34
C LYS A 200 -3.29 16.44 6.81
N GLU A 201 -3.94 17.31 7.58
CA GLU A 201 -4.04 17.21 9.03
C GLU A 201 -5.37 16.59 9.51
N VAL A 202 -6.37 16.39 8.64
CA VAL A 202 -7.71 15.96 9.04
C VAL A 202 -7.88 14.47 8.77
N ILE A 203 -8.04 13.67 9.83
CA ILE A 203 -8.21 12.21 9.74
C ILE A 203 -9.58 11.84 9.11
N GLY A 204 -10.59 12.70 9.29
CA GLY A 204 -12.00 12.47 8.90
C GLY A 204 -12.36 12.56 7.41
N ASP A 205 -11.50 13.12 6.55
CA ASP A 205 -11.77 13.20 5.10
C ASP A 205 -11.35 11.95 4.33
N SER A 206 -10.92 10.90 5.05
CA SER A 206 -10.62 9.57 4.52
C SER A 206 -11.91 8.80 4.19
N GLN A 207 -12.91 9.44 3.60
CA GLN A 207 -14.11 8.76 3.17
C GLN A 207 -13.78 7.74 2.05
N HIS A 208 -14.08 6.48 2.37
CA HIS A 208 -14.41 5.43 1.42
C HIS A 208 -13.27 4.96 0.51
N SER A 209 -12.11 4.63 1.09
CA SER A 209 -11.44 3.36 0.75
C SER A 209 -10.26 3.12 1.68
N PHE A 210 -10.51 2.51 2.84
CA PHE A 210 -9.53 1.59 3.39
C PHE A 210 -9.49 0.39 2.44
N THR A 211 -8.63 0.44 1.42
CA THR A 211 -8.18 -0.83 0.85
C THR A 211 -7.19 -1.37 1.86
N ARG A 212 -7.61 -2.39 2.64
CA ARG A 212 -6.70 -3.46 3.05
C ARG A 212 -5.82 -3.69 1.82
N GLY A 213 -4.52 -3.35 1.91
CA GLY A 213 -3.65 -3.28 0.73
C GLY A 213 -3.93 -4.52 -0.09
N LYS A 214 -4.58 -4.35 -1.26
CA LYS A 214 -5.42 -5.41 -1.84
C LYS A 214 -4.61 -6.70 -1.90
N SER A 215 -4.88 -7.61 -0.97
CA SER A 215 -4.29 -8.95 -0.88
C SER A 215 -4.64 -9.72 -2.12
#